data_AF-A0A3B8VL45-F1
#
_entry.id   AF-A0A3B8VL45-F1
#
_cell.length_a   1.000
_cell.length_b   1.000
_cell.length_c   1.000
_cell.angle_alpha   90.00
_cell.angle_beta   90.00
_cell.angle_gamma   90.00
#
_symmetry.space_group_name_H-M   'P 1'
#
loop_
_entity.id
_entity.type
_entity.pdbx_description
1 polymer ?
#
loop_
_entity_poly.entity_id
_entity_poly.type
_entity_poly.pdbx_seq_one_letter_code
_entity_poly.pdbx_strand_id
1 'polypeptide(L)'
;MANYVLVHGSYQGGWIWQPTAEKLRAAGHRVYAPTLDGCGERASQIRHGITIATQGKEVADLMFYEDLSDVILVGTSTGGLVICKAAELTRDRISRVVFVDALAPQPGERVDDIVVRDPNRPQVTTELTRGPSRDDLENRLFADMEPELRAWAVDRVTMHPIEATDAPGELDGFWSQSWLATVVRCSLSSNPSEAHQRRTADKLKAEWHIMESGHYPMLTHPDELVGLL
;
A
#
# COMPACT_ATOMS: atom_id res chain seq x y z
N MET A 1 -12.91 -15.94 -11.83
CA MET A 1 -11.66 -15.30 -12.29
C MET A 1 -11.84 -13.79 -12.12
N ALA A 2 -10.88 -13.13 -11.48
CA ALA A 2 -10.88 -11.68 -11.25
C ALA A 2 -9.48 -11.12 -11.59
N ASN A 3 -9.39 -9.80 -11.81
CA ASN A 3 -8.14 -9.09 -12.05
C ASN A 3 -7.73 -8.34 -10.77
N TYR A 4 -6.61 -8.71 -10.17
CA TYR A 4 -6.05 -8.02 -9.00
C TYR A 4 -4.86 -7.16 -9.40
N VAL A 5 -4.83 -5.93 -8.88
CA VAL A 5 -3.65 -5.07 -8.90
C VAL A 5 -3.29 -4.74 -7.46
N LEU A 6 -2.15 -5.26 -7.00
CA LEU A 6 -1.68 -5.17 -5.62
C LEU A 6 -0.57 -4.14 -5.51
N VAL A 7 -0.81 -3.05 -4.79
CA VAL A 7 0.07 -1.89 -4.70
C VAL A 7 0.73 -1.83 -3.33
N HIS A 8 2.05 -1.88 -3.32
CA HIS A 8 2.86 -1.86 -2.11
C HIS A 8 2.93 -0.45 -1.48
N GLY A 9 3.35 -0.40 -0.21
CA GLY A 9 3.59 0.83 0.53
C GLY A 9 5.05 1.28 0.50
N SER A 10 5.40 2.16 1.42
CA SER A 10 6.74 2.71 1.51
C SER A 10 7.77 1.63 1.86
N TYR A 11 8.98 1.83 1.34
CA TYR A 11 10.16 0.97 1.52
C TYR A 11 10.08 -0.44 0.89
N GLN A 12 8.96 -0.76 0.25
CA GLN A 12 8.69 -2.06 -0.34
C GLN A 12 8.86 -2.04 -1.87
N GLY A 13 8.63 -3.18 -2.50
CA GLY A 13 8.36 -3.34 -3.91
C GLY A 13 7.22 -4.34 -4.10
N GLY A 14 6.95 -4.75 -5.34
CA GLY A 14 5.96 -5.80 -5.65
C GLY A 14 6.22 -7.12 -4.92
N TRP A 15 7.47 -7.35 -4.49
CA TRP A 15 7.90 -8.51 -3.71
C TRP A 15 7.09 -8.72 -2.42
N ILE A 16 6.58 -7.65 -1.79
CA ILE A 16 5.81 -7.76 -0.53
C ILE A 16 4.55 -8.61 -0.72
N TRP A 17 3.99 -8.61 -1.92
CA TRP A 17 2.77 -9.31 -2.25
C TRP A 17 3.00 -10.75 -2.73
N GLN A 18 4.24 -11.24 -2.80
CA GLN A 18 4.54 -12.56 -3.39
C GLN A 18 3.67 -13.70 -2.82
N PRO A 19 3.58 -13.91 -1.49
CA PRO A 19 2.76 -15.01 -0.95
C PRO A 19 1.27 -14.87 -1.26
N THR A 20 0.70 -13.68 -1.11
CA THR A 20 -0.70 -13.40 -1.47
C THR A 20 -0.96 -13.56 -2.96
N ALA A 21 -0.07 -13.07 -3.81
CA ALA A 21 -0.21 -13.13 -5.27
C ALA A 21 -0.13 -14.57 -5.78
N GLU A 22 0.76 -15.39 -5.22
CA GLU A 22 0.84 -16.82 -5.53
C GLU A 22 -0.47 -17.54 -5.22
N LYS A 23 -1.07 -17.28 -4.05
CA LYS A 23 -2.35 -17.88 -3.67
C LYS A 23 -3.51 -17.43 -4.55
N LEU A 24 -3.62 -16.14 -4.85
CA LEU A 24 -4.64 -15.61 -5.78
C LEU A 24 -4.48 -16.23 -7.19
N ARG A 25 -3.24 -16.38 -7.68
CA ARG A 25 -2.99 -17.05 -8.96
C ARG A 25 -3.36 -18.53 -8.91
N ALA A 26 -3.05 -19.23 -7.83
CA ALA A 26 -3.43 -20.63 -7.63
C ALA A 26 -4.95 -20.82 -7.60
N ALA A 27 -5.70 -19.83 -7.12
CA ALA A 27 -7.17 -19.78 -7.17
C ALA A 27 -7.74 -19.40 -8.56
N GLY A 28 -6.88 -19.20 -9.57
CA GLY A 28 -7.29 -18.93 -10.96
C GLY A 28 -7.57 -17.46 -11.28
N HIS A 29 -7.05 -16.53 -10.48
CA HIS A 29 -7.14 -15.08 -10.75
C HIS A 29 -5.93 -14.57 -11.55
N ARG A 30 -6.12 -13.46 -12.27
CA ARG A 30 -5.01 -12.70 -12.87
C ARG A 30 -4.53 -11.70 -11.82
N VAL A 31 -3.22 -11.65 -11.58
CA VAL A 31 -2.65 -10.86 -10.47
C VAL A 31 -1.41 -10.11 -10.93
N TYR A 32 -1.46 -8.79 -10.78
CA TYR A 32 -0.35 -7.87 -11.00
C TYR A 32 0.06 -7.28 -9.66
N ALA A 33 1.36 -7.30 -9.38
CA ALA A 33 1.94 -6.70 -8.18
C ALA A 33 3.16 -5.86 -8.60
N PRO A 34 2.93 -4.70 -9.26
CA PRO A 34 4.02 -3.90 -9.81
C PRO A 34 4.87 -3.29 -8.68
N THR A 35 6.17 -3.16 -8.93
CA THR A 35 7.04 -2.30 -8.14
C THR A 35 6.93 -0.87 -8.67
N LEU A 36 6.55 0.06 -7.80
CA LEU A 36 6.40 1.48 -8.10
C LEU A 36 7.75 2.13 -8.41
N ASP A 37 7.72 3.21 -9.20
CA ASP A 37 8.93 3.96 -9.55
C ASP A 37 9.76 4.37 -8.32
N GLY A 38 11.08 4.22 -8.42
CA GLY A 38 12.04 4.50 -7.35
C GLY A 38 12.05 3.52 -6.17
N CYS A 39 11.36 2.38 -6.25
CA CYS A 39 11.26 1.40 -5.17
C CYS A 39 11.80 0.01 -5.57
N GLY A 40 12.13 -0.85 -4.61
CA GLY A 40 12.48 -2.26 -4.87
C GLY A 40 13.59 -2.43 -5.91
N GLU A 41 13.37 -3.28 -6.92
CA GLU A 41 14.30 -3.51 -8.03
C GLU A 41 14.52 -2.27 -8.92
N ARG A 42 13.75 -1.20 -8.71
CA ARG A 42 13.83 0.09 -9.39
C ARG A 42 14.43 1.19 -8.54
N ALA A 43 14.95 0.87 -7.34
CA ALA A 43 15.53 1.86 -6.42
C ALA A 43 16.71 2.66 -7.02
N SER A 44 17.42 2.10 -8.00
CA SER A 44 18.49 2.81 -8.71
C SER A 44 17.99 3.91 -9.67
N GLN A 45 16.69 3.96 -9.95
CA GLN A 45 16.05 4.96 -10.83
C GLN A 45 15.55 6.21 -10.09
N ILE A 46 15.92 6.33 -8.81
CA ILE A 46 15.50 7.42 -7.94
C ILE A 46 15.92 8.79 -8.51
N ARG A 47 14.98 9.73 -8.49
CA ARG A 47 15.13 11.11 -8.97
C ARG A 47 14.00 11.99 -8.41
N HIS A 48 14.13 13.30 -8.55
CA HIS A 48 13.04 14.24 -8.26
C HIS A 48 11.80 13.99 -9.14
N GLY A 49 10.63 14.36 -8.62
CA GLY A 49 9.36 14.22 -9.33
C GLY A 49 8.67 12.86 -9.19
N ILE A 50 9.22 11.94 -8.38
CA ILE A 50 8.53 10.69 -8.03
C ILE A 50 7.56 10.96 -6.87
N THR A 51 6.29 11.13 -7.22
CA THR A 51 5.19 11.49 -6.31
C THR A 51 4.12 10.39 -6.28
N ILE A 52 3.18 10.49 -5.33
CA ILE A 52 1.98 9.64 -5.32
C ILE A 52 1.16 9.80 -6.62
N ALA A 53 1.08 11.00 -7.18
CA ALA A 53 0.34 11.23 -8.42
C ALA A 53 1.00 10.52 -9.61
N THR A 54 2.33 10.58 -9.73
CA THR A 54 3.06 9.89 -10.81
C THR A 54 3.01 8.37 -10.64
N GLN A 55 3.11 7.86 -9.40
CA GLN A 55 2.97 6.43 -9.11
C GLN A 55 1.52 5.94 -9.36
N GLY A 56 0.52 6.74 -9.01
CA GLY A 56 -0.88 6.45 -9.31
C GLY A 56 -1.15 6.40 -10.81
N LYS A 57 -0.54 7.33 -11.57
CA LYS A 57 -0.56 7.30 -13.03
C LYS A 57 0.13 6.05 -13.59
N GLU A 58 1.26 5.63 -13.04
CA GLU A 58 1.96 4.40 -13.47
C GLU A 58 1.06 3.16 -13.31
N VAL A 59 0.30 3.06 -12.22
CA VAL A 59 -0.66 1.98 -12.01
C VAL A 59 -1.86 2.08 -12.96
N ALA A 60 -2.36 3.29 -13.23
CA ALA A 60 -3.39 3.52 -14.23
C ALA A 60 -2.94 3.11 -15.65
N ASP A 61 -1.72 3.48 -16.03
CA ASP A 61 -1.11 3.12 -17.30
C ASP A 61 -0.94 1.59 -17.41
N LEU A 62 -0.51 0.91 -16.34
CA LEU A 62 -0.45 -0.55 -16.30
C LEU A 62 -1.81 -1.18 -16.62
N MET A 63 -2.89 -0.70 -15.99
CA MET A 63 -4.24 -1.20 -16.26
C MET A 63 -4.69 -0.95 -17.70
N PHE A 64 -4.28 0.15 -18.31
CA PHE A 64 -4.55 0.44 -19.72
C PHE A 64 -3.77 -0.51 -20.66
N TYR A 65 -2.46 -0.64 -20.48
CA TYR A 65 -1.61 -1.43 -21.38
C TYR A 65 -1.83 -2.93 -21.27
N GLU A 66 -2.25 -3.42 -20.11
CA GLU A 66 -2.62 -4.82 -19.87
C GLU A 66 -4.10 -5.11 -20.22
N ASP A 67 -4.81 -4.10 -20.73
CA ASP A 67 -6.24 -4.13 -21.06
C ASP A 67 -7.11 -4.71 -19.93
N LEU A 68 -6.90 -4.20 -18.71
CA LEU A 68 -7.61 -4.68 -17.53
C LEU A 68 -8.94 -3.96 -17.36
N SER A 69 -10.00 -4.73 -17.10
CA SER A 69 -11.31 -4.28 -16.62
C SER A 69 -11.68 -5.02 -15.35
N ASP A 70 -12.73 -4.57 -14.66
CA ASP A 70 -13.27 -5.21 -13.46
C ASP A 70 -12.21 -5.45 -12.36
N VAL A 71 -11.26 -4.52 -12.23
CA VAL A 71 -10.08 -4.63 -11.37
C VAL A 71 -10.44 -4.47 -9.90
N ILE A 72 -9.97 -5.41 -9.09
CA ILE A 72 -9.87 -5.30 -7.64
C ILE A 72 -8.51 -4.66 -7.33
N LEU A 73 -8.54 -3.39 -6.95
CA LEU A 73 -7.35 -2.59 -6.71
C LEU A 73 -7.05 -2.55 -5.20
N VAL A 74 -5.95 -3.18 -4.80
CA VAL A 74 -5.60 -3.41 -3.40
C VAL A 74 -4.36 -2.58 -3.05
N GLY A 75 -4.42 -1.81 -1.97
CA GLY A 75 -3.33 -0.98 -1.50
C GLY A 75 -3.03 -1.24 -0.02
N THR A 76 -1.76 -1.19 0.34
CA THR A 76 -1.30 -1.25 1.74
C THR A 76 -0.50 -0.01 2.11
N SER A 77 -0.58 0.44 3.36
CA SER A 77 0.15 1.61 3.85
C SER A 77 0.01 2.83 2.91
N THR A 78 1.10 3.50 2.53
CA THR A 78 1.12 4.59 1.53
C THR A 78 0.63 4.19 0.14
N GLY A 79 0.65 2.90 -0.20
CA GLY A 79 0.03 2.36 -1.40
C GLY A 79 -1.47 2.64 -1.46
N GLY A 80 -2.11 2.90 -0.31
CA GLY A 80 -3.47 3.42 -0.22
C GLY A 80 -3.69 4.74 -0.98
N LEU A 81 -2.74 5.69 -0.91
CA LEU A 81 -2.88 6.95 -1.67
C LEU A 81 -2.67 6.71 -3.17
N VAL A 82 -1.76 5.80 -3.52
CA VAL A 82 -1.49 5.42 -4.92
C VAL A 82 -2.72 4.78 -5.55
N ILE A 83 -3.39 3.85 -4.85
CA ILE A 83 -4.63 3.25 -5.36
C ILE A 83 -5.76 4.25 -5.48
N CYS A 84 -5.88 5.22 -4.56
CA CYS A 84 -6.87 6.28 -4.70
C CYS A 84 -6.64 7.09 -5.98
N LYS A 85 -5.38 7.44 -6.28
CA LYS A 85 -5.02 8.16 -7.51
C LYS A 85 -5.19 7.33 -8.78
N ALA A 86 -4.81 6.07 -8.77
CA ALA A 86 -5.03 5.18 -9.90
C ALA A 86 -6.54 5.00 -10.18
N ALA A 87 -7.32 4.75 -9.12
CA ALA A 87 -8.77 4.59 -9.23
C ALA A 87 -9.46 5.84 -9.79
N GLU A 88 -9.07 7.04 -9.31
CA GLU A 88 -9.57 8.32 -9.81
C GLU A 88 -9.37 8.46 -11.33
N LEU A 89 -8.21 8.03 -11.85
CA LEU A 89 -7.85 8.14 -13.26
C LEU A 89 -8.52 7.08 -14.15
N THR A 90 -8.96 5.95 -13.59
CA THR A 90 -9.47 4.79 -14.35
C THR A 90 -10.77 4.25 -13.79
N ARG A 91 -11.69 5.13 -13.39
CA ARG A 91 -12.93 4.75 -12.69
C ARG A 91 -13.70 3.61 -13.37
N ASP A 92 -13.76 3.63 -14.69
CA ASP A 92 -14.44 2.67 -15.54
C ASP A 92 -13.86 1.25 -15.49
N ARG A 93 -12.61 1.11 -15.03
CA ARG A 93 -11.90 -0.18 -14.90
C ARG A 93 -11.99 -0.81 -13.52
N ILE A 94 -12.40 -0.06 -12.50
CA ILE A 94 -12.36 -0.51 -11.10
C ILE A 94 -13.69 -1.15 -10.68
N SER A 95 -13.64 -2.41 -10.26
CA SER A 95 -14.76 -3.12 -9.64
C SER A 95 -14.81 -2.93 -8.13
N ARG A 96 -13.65 -2.90 -7.46
CA ARG A 96 -13.53 -2.73 -6.00
C ARG A 96 -12.19 -2.09 -5.63
N VAL A 97 -12.18 -1.25 -4.59
CA VAL A 97 -10.96 -0.77 -3.93
C VAL A 97 -10.80 -1.41 -2.56
N VAL A 98 -9.61 -1.90 -2.23
CA VAL A 98 -9.35 -2.59 -0.97
C VAL A 98 -8.17 -1.94 -0.25
N PHE A 99 -8.40 -1.52 0.99
CA PHE A 99 -7.40 -0.91 1.85
C PHE A 99 -6.95 -1.92 2.91
N VAL A 100 -5.72 -2.41 2.81
CA VAL A 100 -5.12 -3.36 3.77
C VAL A 100 -4.14 -2.61 4.66
N ASP A 101 -4.62 -2.23 5.86
CA ASP A 101 -3.90 -1.39 6.81
C ASP A 101 -3.30 -0.13 6.14
N ALA A 102 -4.12 0.54 5.34
CA ALA A 102 -3.67 1.53 4.36
C ALA A 102 -4.06 2.97 4.70
N LEU A 103 -3.29 3.92 4.16
CA LEU A 103 -3.53 5.34 4.26
C LEU A 103 -4.51 5.79 3.18
N ALA A 104 -5.49 6.59 3.57
CA ALA A 104 -6.48 7.17 2.67
C ALA A 104 -6.91 8.54 3.22
N PRO A 105 -6.00 9.54 3.29
CA PRO A 105 -6.33 10.85 3.84
C PRO A 105 -7.58 11.41 3.16
N GLN A 106 -8.53 11.92 3.96
CA GLN A 106 -9.72 12.61 3.47
C GLN A 106 -9.36 14.04 3.05
N PRO A 107 -10.24 14.73 2.29
CA PRO A 107 -10.00 16.12 1.89
C PRO A 107 -9.57 17.00 3.05
N GLY A 108 -8.40 17.64 2.92
CA GLY A 108 -7.81 18.51 3.93
C GLY A 108 -6.91 17.81 4.98
N GLU A 109 -6.84 16.48 4.98
CA GLU A 109 -5.90 15.73 5.84
C GLU A 109 -4.53 15.53 5.15
N ARG A 110 -3.47 15.48 5.94
CA ARG A 110 -2.11 15.12 5.51
C ARG A 110 -1.72 13.76 6.09
N VAL A 111 -0.74 13.10 5.48
CA VAL A 111 -0.18 11.85 6.01
C VAL A 111 0.33 12.01 7.45
N ASP A 112 0.93 13.16 7.77
CA ASP A 112 1.43 13.47 9.11
C ASP A 112 0.31 13.62 10.16
N ASP A 113 -0.94 13.87 9.76
CA ASP A 113 -2.09 13.89 10.69
C ASP A 113 -2.52 12.47 11.09
N ILE A 114 -2.10 11.46 10.33
CA ILE A 114 -2.55 10.06 10.44
C ILE A 114 -1.47 9.16 11.03
N VAL A 115 -0.22 9.37 10.61
CA VAL A 115 0.92 8.53 11.00
C VAL A 115 1.68 9.19 12.13
N VAL A 116 1.65 8.56 13.30
CA VAL A 116 2.43 9.03 14.45
C VAL A 116 3.89 8.61 14.28
N ARG A 117 4.73 9.59 13.92
CA ARG A 117 6.19 9.45 13.80
C ARG A 117 6.84 9.90 15.11
N ASP A 118 7.60 9.02 15.75
CA ASP A 118 8.44 9.39 16.89
C ASP A 118 9.72 10.09 16.37
N PRO A 119 9.95 11.36 16.75
CA PRO A 119 11.05 12.16 16.21
C PRO A 119 12.43 11.67 16.62
N ASN A 120 12.53 10.82 17.66
CA ASN A 120 13.80 10.26 18.10
C ASN A 120 14.18 8.97 17.34
N ARG A 121 13.35 8.52 16.39
CA ARG A 121 13.62 7.27 15.67
C ARG A 121 14.74 7.45 14.65
N PRO A 122 15.69 6.50 14.58
CA PRO A 122 16.74 6.53 13.59
C PRO A 122 16.15 6.38 12.19
N GLN A 123 16.13 7.48 11.45
CA GLN A 123 15.81 7.51 10.03
C GLN A 123 17.06 7.83 9.24
N VAL A 124 17.22 7.14 8.12
CA VAL A 124 18.16 7.55 7.09
C VAL A 124 17.40 8.49 6.16
N THR A 125 18.00 9.63 5.81
CA THR A 125 17.42 10.57 4.87
C THR A 125 18.52 11.13 3.97
N THR A 126 18.23 11.17 2.68
CA THR A 126 19.08 11.77 1.64
C THR A 126 18.28 12.90 0.98
N GLU A 127 18.86 13.56 -0.04
CA GLU A 127 18.14 14.55 -0.84
C GLU A 127 16.90 13.97 -1.55
N LEU A 128 16.94 12.70 -1.94
CA LEU A 128 15.89 12.07 -2.75
C LEU A 128 15.03 11.06 -2.00
N THR A 129 15.54 10.52 -0.89
CA THR A 129 14.93 9.36 -0.23
C THR A 129 14.93 9.42 1.27
N ARG A 130 13.99 8.69 1.86
CA ARG A 130 13.87 8.45 3.30
C ARG A 130 13.63 6.97 3.56
N GLY A 131 14.14 6.47 4.67
CA GLY A 131 13.90 5.07 5.06
C GLY A 131 14.32 4.73 6.48
N PRO A 132 13.84 3.59 6.99
CA PRO A 132 14.24 3.06 8.28
C PRO A 132 15.70 2.58 8.26
N SER A 133 16.35 2.59 9.42
CA SER A 133 17.59 1.84 9.60
C SER A 133 17.32 0.33 9.60
N ARG A 134 18.36 -0.50 9.40
CA ARG A 134 18.24 -1.96 9.52
C ARG A 134 17.73 -2.38 10.91
N ASP A 135 18.20 -1.71 11.96
CA ASP A 135 17.73 -1.95 13.33
C ASP A 135 16.22 -1.68 13.48
N ASP A 136 15.75 -0.55 12.94
CA ASP A 136 14.31 -0.21 12.96
C ASP A 136 13.47 -1.21 12.15
N LEU A 137 14.02 -1.77 11.07
CA LEU A 137 13.38 -2.83 10.30
C LEU A 137 13.21 -4.12 11.13
N GLU A 138 14.29 -4.58 11.74
CA GLU A 138 14.33 -5.87 12.46
C GLU A 138 13.56 -5.83 13.78
N ASN A 139 13.63 -4.70 14.49
CA ASN A 139 13.12 -4.57 15.85
C ASN A 139 11.78 -3.83 15.97
N ARG A 140 11.28 -3.25 14.87
CA ARG A 140 9.98 -2.56 14.88
C ARG A 140 9.09 -2.89 13.69
N LEU A 141 9.53 -2.62 12.45
CA LEU A 141 8.64 -2.79 11.29
C LEU A 141 8.27 -4.26 11.09
N PHE A 142 9.25 -5.16 11.13
CA PHE A 142 9.07 -6.59 10.90
C PHE A 142 9.23 -7.42 12.18
N ALA A 143 9.04 -6.79 13.35
CA ALA A 143 9.28 -7.42 14.65
C ALA A 143 8.37 -8.63 14.91
N ASP A 144 7.17 -8.62 14.32
CA ASP A 144 6.14 -9.66 14.41
C ASP A 144 6.33 -10.81 13.41
N MET A 145 7.31 -10.73 12.51
CA MET A 145 7.60 -11.79 11.54
C MET A 145 8.51 -12.87 12.12
N GLU A 146 8.30 -14.12 11.72
CA GLU A 146 9.23 -15.22 11.99
C GLU A 146 10.65 -14.90 11.48
N PRO A 147 11.72 -15.36 12.16
CA PRO A 147 13.09 -14.90 11.92
C PRO A 147 13.56 -15.00 10.46
N GLU A 148 13.25 -16.09 9.77
CA GLU A 148 13.65 -16.29 8.37
C GLU A 148 12.91 -15.33 7.43
N LEU A 149 11.59 -15.18 7.60
CA LEU A 149 10.78 -14.26 6.82
C LEU A 149 11.19 -12.81 7.07
N ARG A 150 11.49 -12.48 8.33
CA ARG A 150 12.01 -11.17 8.74
C ARG A 150 13.30 -10.85 8.02
N ALA A 151 14.31 -11.73 8.10
CA ALA A 151 15.59 -11.54 7.42
C ALA A 151 15.39 -11.38 5.90
N TRP A 152 14.54 -12.22 5.31
CA TRP A 152 14.18 -12.14 3.89
C TRP A 152 13.55 -10.81 3.49
N ALA A 153 12.67 -10.26 4.34
CA ALA A 153 12.02 -8.97 4.10
C ALA A 153 12.99 -7.80 4.29
N VAL A 154 13.80 -7.82 5.35
CA VAL A 154 14.83 -6.79 5.62
C VAL A 154 15.78 -6.63 4.43
N ASP A 155 16.24 -7.74 3.83
CA ASP A 155 17.16 -7.72 2.69
C ASP A 155 16.57 -7.11 1.41
N ARG A 156 15.23 -6.97 1.33
CA ARG A 156 14.51 -6.46 0.14
C ARG A 156 14.00 -5.04 0.31
N VAL A 157 14.11 -4.47 1.50
CA VAL A 157 13.69 -3.10 1.75
C VAL A 157 14.64 -2.12 1.06
N THR A 158 14.05 -1.11 0.43
CA THR A 158 14.78 0.02 -0.16
C THR A 158 14.35 1.33 0.48
N MET A 159 15.20 2.35 0.38
CA MET A 159 14.79 3.71 0.70
C MET A 159 13.62 4.15 -0.21
N HIS A 160 12.71 4.98 0.27
CA HIS A 160 11.51 5.40 -0.47
C HIS A 160 11.64 6.84 -0.95
N PRO A 161 11.07 7.21 -2.13
CA PRO A 161 11.11 8.58 -2.63
C PRO A 161 10.50 9.57 -1.63
N ILE A 162 11.21 10.67 -1.35
CA ILE A 162 10.80 11.63 -0.33
C ILE A 162 9.52 12.38 -0.72
N GLU A 163 9.38 12.74 -2.00
CA GLU A 163 8.21 13.43 -2.54
C GLU A 163 6.95 12.54 -2.58
N ALA A 164 7.10 11.21 -2.54
CA ALA A 164 5.99 10.26 -2.37
C ALA A 164 5.67 9.98 -0.88
N THR A 165 6.62 10.25 0.02
CA THR A 165 6.47 10.03 1.47
C THR A 165 5.67 11.14 2.14
N ASP A 166 5.89 12.39 1.73
CA ASP A 166 5.26 13.58 2.31
C ASP A 166 4.15 14.15 1.40
N ALA A 167 3.52 13.26 0.63
CA ALA A 167 2.55 13.64 -0.39
C ALA A 167 1.35 14.40 0.21
N PRO A 168 0.91 15.48 -0.45
CA PRO A 168 -0.32 16.15 -0.05
C PRO A 168 -1.48 15.17 -0.29
N GLY A 169 -2.39 15.03 0.69
CA GLY A 169 -3.56 14.16 0.62
C GLY A 169 -4.63 14.64 -0.37
N GLU A 170 -4.21 15.09 -1.56
CA GLU A 170 -5.01 15.64 -2.65
C GLU A 170 -5.87 14.55 -3.31
N LEU A 171 -6.76 13.92 -2.56
CA LEU A 171 -7.59 12.81 -3.01
C LEU A 171 -9.04 13.24 -3.29
N ASP A 172 -9.30 14.53 -3.51
CA ASP A 172 -10.65 15.07 -3.74
C ASP A 172 -11.38 14.37 -4.89
N GLY A 173 -10.68 14.10 -6.00
CA GLY A 173 -11.25 13.39 -7.14
C GLY A 173 -11.63 11.95 -6.80
N PHE A 174 -10.83 11.23 -5.99
CA PHE A 174 -11.20 9.91 -5.47
C PHE A 174 -12.43 9.99 -4.56
N TRP A 175 -12.44 10.92 -3.60
CA TRP A 175 -13.49 11.06 -2.60
C TRP A 175 -14.82 11.61 -3.15
N SER A 176 -14.81 12.24 -4.32
CA SER A 176 -16.00 12.68 -5.05
C SER A 176 -16.76 11.55 -5.76
N GLN A 177 -16.16 10.36 -5.84
CA GLN A 177 -16.69 9.21 -6.57
C GLN A 177 -17.20 8.12 -5.62
N SER A 178 -18.08 7.27 -6.14
CA SER A 178 -18.61 6.12 -5.39
C SER A 178 -17.83 4.85 -5.71
N TRP A 179 -17.51 4.08 -4.67
CA TRP A 179 -16.70 2.86 -4.77
C TRP A 179 -17.36 1.71 -4.02
N LEU A 180 -17.30 0.50 -4.58
CA LEU A 180 -17.38 -0.69 -3.76
C LEU A 180 -16.03 -0.83 -3.06
N ALA A 181 -16.04 -0.90 -1.74
CA ALA A 181 -14.83 -0.81 -0.95
C ALA A 181 -14.78 -1.83 0.18
N THR A 182 -13.57 -2.26 0.50
CA THR A 182 -13.25 -3.08 1.67
C THR A 182 -12.11 -2.41 2.43
N VAL A 183 -12.20 -2.36 3.75
CA VAL A 183 -11.13 -1.90 4.64
C VAL A 183 -10.79 -3.02 5.60
N VAL A 184 -9.55 -3.49 5.53
CA VAL A 184 -9.00 -4.54 6.38
C VAL A 184 -8.00 -3.91 7.34
N ARG A 185 -8.35 -3.86 8.62
CA ARG A 185 -7.49 -3.37 9.69
C ARG A 185 -6.66 -4.50 10.28
N CYS A 186 -5.37 -4.25 10.50
CA CYS A 186 -4.49 -5.14 11.25
C CYS A 186 -4.48 -4.72 12.74
N SER A 187 -4.97 -5.57 13.65
CA SER A 187 -5.22 -5.18 15.04
C SER A 187 -3.94 -4.97 15.87
N LEU A 188 -2.82 -5.59 15.48
CA LEU A 188 -1.52 -5.45 16.14
C LEU A 188 -0.69 -4.30 15.56
N SER A 189 -1.16 -3.68 14.47
CA SER A 189 -0.55 -2.51 13.87
C SER A 189 -0.93 -1.23 14.61
N SER A 190 0.04 -0.35 14.81
CA SER A 190 -0.17 0.98 15.41
C SER A 190 -0.41 2.08 14.37
N ASN A 191 0.05 1.89 13.14
CA ASN A 191 -0.05 2.85 12.06
C ASN A 191 -0.39 2.12 10.75
N PRO A 192 -1.42 2.56 9.99
CA PRO A 192 -2.30 3.71 10.25
C PRO A 192 -3.20 3.51 11.48
N SER A 193 -3.55 4.61 12.17
CA SER A 193 -4.38 4.52 13.38
C SER A 193 -5.77 3.90 13.10
N GLU A 194 -6.35 3.24 14.09
CA GLU A 194 -7.72 2.69 13.98
C GLU A 194 -8.73 3.78 13.61
N ALA A 195 -8.60 4.98 14.20
CA ALA A 195 -9.50 6.09 13.93
C ALA A 195 -9.48 6.49 12.45
N HIS A 196 -8.30 6.51 11.81
CA HIS A 196 -8.16 6.77 10.38
C HIS A 196 -8.85 5.70 9.54
N GLN A 197 -8.56 4.43 9.83
CA GLN A 197 -9.12 3.31 9.07
C GLN A 197 -10.65 3.24 9.22
N ARG A 198 -11.18 3.48 10.43
CA ARG A 198 -12.62 3.56 10.69
C ARG A 198 -13.29 4.67 9.88
N ARG A 199 -12.73 5.89 9.92
CA ARG A 199 -13.28 7.02 9.13
C ARG A 199 -13.26 6.73 7.64
N THR A 200 -12.23 6.05 7.14
CA THR A 200 -12.14 5.60 5.74
C THR A 200 -13.31 4.66 5.41
N ALA A 201 -13.53 3.64 6.23
CA ALA A 201 -14.61 2.68 6.03
C ALA A 201 -16.00 3.33 6.09
N ASP A 202 -16.23 4.20 7.08
CA ASP A 202 -17.50 4.90 7.25
C ASP A 202 -17.80 5.81 6.05
N LYS A 203 -16.80 6.56 5.57
CA LYS A 203 -16.96 7.48 4.42
C LYS A 203 -17.26 6.72 3.12
N LEU A 204 -16.62 5.56 2.91
CA LEU A 204 -16.84 4.71 1.74
C LEU A 204 -18.06 3.78 1.88
N LYS A 205 -18.63 3.66 3.08
CA LYS A 205 -19.58 2.57 3.44
C LYS A 205 -19.00 1.19 3.11
N ALA A 206 -17.70 1.03 3.40
CA ALA A 206 -16.93 -0.14 3.05
C ALA A 206 -17.29 -1.35 3.94
N GLU A 207 -17.07 -2.55 3.40
CA GLU A 207 -16.97 -3.75 4.22
C GLU A 207 -15.78 -3.60 5.18
N TRP A 208 -16.02 -3.77 6.48
CA TRP A 208 -15.03 -3.58 7.53
C TRP A 208 -14.59 -4.93 8.10
N HIS A 209 -13.29 -5.22 8.00
CA HIS A 209 -12.67 -6.41 8.56
C HIS A 209 -11.56 -6.05 9.53
N ILE A 210 -11.39 -6.89 10.54
CA ILE A 210 -10.27 -6.83 11.48
C ILE A 210 -9.56 -8.17 11.38
N MET A 211 -8.24 -8.12 11.22
CA MET A 211 -7.37 -9.28 11.18
C MET A 211 -6.34 -9.19 12.29
N GLU A 212 -6.13 -10.30 13.00
CA GLU A 212 -5.14 -10.38 14.08
C GLU A 212 -3.73 -10.53 13.50
N SER A 213 -3.16 -9.42 13.03
CA SER A 213 -1.85 -9.36 12.40
C SER A 213 -1.20 -8.00 12.65
N GLY A 214 0.13 -7.92 12.46
CA GLY A 214 0.82 -6.64 12.31
C GLY A 214 0.64 -6.05 10.91
N HIS A 215 1.44 -5.05 10.57
CA HIS A 215 1.22 -4.20 9.38
C HIS A 215 1.36 -4.92 8.03
N TYR A 216 1.89 -6.16 8.00
CA TYR A 216 2.25 -6.88 6.78
C TYR A 216 1.57 -8.24 6.63
N PRO A 217 0.23 -8.31 6.67
CA PRO A 217 -0.50 -9.57 6.58
C PRO A 217 -0.35 -10.26 5.22
N MET A 218 0.02 -9.52 4.17
CA MET A 218 0.31 -10.10 2.86
C MET A 218 1.51 -11.05 2.85
N LEU A 219 2.40 -10.91 3.84
CA LEU A 219 3.49 -11.86 4.07
C LEU A 219 3.13 -12.89 5.14
N THR A 220 2.55 -12.46 6.26
CA THR A 220 2.38 -13.31 7.45
C THR A 220 1.07 -14.11 7.47
N HIS A 221 0.01 -13.57 6.87
CA HIS A 221 -1.34 -14.16 6.87
C HIS A 221 -1.94 -14.23 5.45
N PRO A 222 -1.20 -14.72 4.43
CA PRO A 222 -1.65 -14.63 3.04
C PRO A 222 -2.90 -15.47 2.75
N ASP A 223 -3.14 -16.57 3.47
CA ASP A 223 -4.37 -17.37 3.32
C ASP A 223 -5.61 -16.63 3.80
N GLU A 224 -5.54 -16.05 5.00
CA GLU A 224 -6.63 -15.27 5.58
C GLU A 224 -6.90 -14.02 4.76
N LEU A 225 -5.84 -13.30 4.36
CA LEU A 225 -5.98 -12.09 3.57
C LEU A 225 -6.69 -12.37 2.23
N VAL A 226 -6.34 -13.44 1.52
CA VAL A 226 -7.00 -13.82 0.26
C VAL A 226 -8.51 -14.02 0.43
N GLY A 227 -8.96 -14.53 1.58
CA GLY A 227 -10.39 -14.67 1.86
C GLY A 227 -11.15 -13.35 1.99
N LEU A 228 -10.44 -12.22 2.11
CA LEU A 228 -10.98 -10.87 2.29
C LEU A 228 -10.83 -9.96 1.05
N LEU A 229 -10.13 -10.42 0.00
CA LEU A 229 -9.82 -9.64 -1.22
C LEU A 229 -10.79 -9.93 -2.38
#